data_AF-A0A1Q9NKM2-F1
#
_entry.id   AF-A0A1Q9NKM2-F1
#
_cell.length_a   1.000
_cell.length_b   1.000
_cell.length_c   1.000
_cell.angle_alpha   90.00
_cell.angle_beta   90.00
_cell.angle_gamma   90.00
#
_symmetry.space_group_name_H-M   'P 1'
#
loop_
_entity.id
_entity.type
_entity.pdbx_description
1 polymer ?
#
loop_
_entity_poly.entity_id
_entity_poly.type
_entity_poly.pdbx_seq_one_letter_code
_entity_poly.pdbx_strand_id
1 'polypeptide(L)'
;MTNLLDFKVIPLAGESLGTRSMAVAVRGKETQFIFDPGVAIAPNRYDLPPHSLERERRKEHRENILKVMNQNNVAGYWISHYHQDHFPFLNEAVKLDNKMKLWEPHLHEFPETGDFYIKHPKENLNKNQTRRARKFTSALKKLKRNFSPAENIEFNTEEFSIKGSPLLPHGEISILGYVVGCAITYKETKLLFTGDVVGAPLEEHINWIIGEQPNILIIDGPMKEHLGKFKENFQKIVDKTNIRYIILEHHILRSKNWDELVADELDYSKSAGVRVYSYAELLGKKIEVLEVNRDQLYEFLPETAPIKPKPHKRKKSIK
;
A
#
# COMPACT_ATOMS: atom_id res chain seq x y z
N MET A 1 -18.86 4.34 -6.38
CA MET A 1 -17.90 3.34 -6.89
C MET A 1 -17.60 3.72 -8.32
N THR A 2 -16.35 4.00 -8.64
CA THR A 2 -15.97 4.46 -9.98
C THR A 2 -15.57 3.24 -10.80
N ASN A 3 -16.34 2.93 -11.84
CA ASN A 3 -15.94 1.93 -12.83
C ASN A 3 -14.89 2.59 -13.72
N LEU A 4 -13.61 2.32 -13.47
CA LEU A 4 -12.56 2.81 -14.36
C LEU A 4 -12.62 2.08 -15.71
N LEU A 5 -12.89 0.76 -15.69
CA LEU A 5 -13.01 -0.16 -16.83
C LEU A 5 -13.88 -1.39 -16.48
N ASP A 6 -13.70 -2.53 -17.17
CA ASP A 6 -14.48 -3.78 -17.07
C ASP A 6 -14.53 -4.42 -15.66
N PHE A 7 -13.67 -3.99 -14.75
CA PHE A 7 -13.65 -4.40 -13.34
C PHE A 7 -13.47 -3.19 -12.41
N LYS A 8 -13.80 -3.39 -11.13
CA LYS A 8 -13.80 -2.30 -10.14
C LYS A 8 -12.49 -2.26 -9.38
N VAL A 9 -11.85 -1.09 -9.36
CA VAL A 9 -10.76 -0.75 -8.45
C VAL A 9 -11.37 -0.04 -7.25
N ILE A 10 -11.25 -0.64 -6.07
CA ILE A 10 -11.93 -0.20 -4.85
C ILE A 10 -10.87 0.14 -3.80
N PRO A 11 -10.49 1.42 -3.65
CA PRO A 11 -9.64 1.83 -2.55
C PRO A 11 -10.23 1.49 -1.20
N LEU A 12 -9.43 0.87 -0.34
CA LEU A 12 -9.85 0.42 1.00
C LEU A 12 -9.30 1.32 2.09
N ALA A 13 -8.03 1.72 1.94
CA ALA A 13 -7.32 2.65 2.81
C ALA A 13 -6.15 3.26 2.03
N GLY A 14 -5.74 4.47 2.38
CA GLY A 14 -4.62 5.14 1.71
C GLY A 14 -4.25 6.48 2.35
N GLU A 15 -3.10 7.03 1.96
CA GLU A 15 -2.61 8.32 2.43
C GLU A 15 -3.59 9.45 2.14
N SER A 16 -4.14 9.48 0.93
CA SER A 16 -5.18 10.44 0.52
C SER A 16 -6.47 10.29 1.32
N LEU A 17 -6.65 9.18 2.02
CA LEU A 17 -7.78 8.88 2.89
C LEU A 17 -7.43 9.00 4.38
N GLY A 18 -6.26 9.49 4.75
CA GLY A 18 -5.92 9.88 6.13
C GLY A 18 -5.13 8.88 6.96
N THR A 19 -4.59 7.81 6.35
CA THR A 19 -3.67 6.87 7.04
C THR A 19 -2.58 6.40 6.11
N ARG A 20 -1.50 5.84 6.65
CA ARG A 20 -0.52 5.14 5.82
C ARG A 20 -1.07 3.81 5.34
N SER A 21 -1.27 3.66 4.04
CA SER A 21 -1.73 2.42 3.41
C SER A 21 -1.65 2.49 1.88
N MET A 22 -1.67 1.33 1.23
CA MET A 22 -1.97 1.19 -0.20
C MET A 22 -3.09 0.18 -0.46
N ALA A 23 -3.91 -0.12 0.56
CA ALA A 23 -4.91 -1.18 0.50
C ALA A 23 -5.97 -0.91 -0.58
N VAL A 24 -6.09 -1.83 -1.53
CA VAL A 24 -7.04 -1.74 -2.65
C VAL A 24 -7.56 -3.12 -3.01
N ALA A 25 -8.84 -3.21 -3.36
CA ALA A 25 -9.42 -4.41 -3.93
C ALA A 25 -9.63 -4.25 -5.44
N VAL A 26 -9.26 -5.28 -6.19
CA VAL A 26 -9.60 -5.44 -7.60
C VAL A 26 -10.71 -6.48 -7.68
N ARG A 27 -11.91 -6.05 -8.11
CA ARG A 27 -13.12 -6.88 -8.08
C ARG A 27 -13.64 -7.16 -9.49
N GLY A 28 -13.72 -8.45 -9.80
CA GLY A 28 -14.31 -9.01 -11.01
C GLY A 28 -15.83 -9.12 -10.86
N LYS A 29 -16.42 -10.13 -11.50
CA LYS A 29 -17.86 -10.39 -11.42
C LYS A 29 -18.22 -11.15 -10.14
N GLU A 30 -17.47 -12.21 -9.81
CA GLU A 30 -17.79 -13.14 -8.71
C GLU A 30 -16.78 -13.06 -7.55
N THR A 31 -15.53 -12.68 -7.87
CA THR A 31 -14.40 -12.72 -6.96
C THR A 31 -13.65 -11.39 -6.91
N GLN A 32 -12.79 -11.25 -5.89
CA GLN A 32 -11.90 -10.12 -5.73
C GLN A 32 -10.50 -10.54 -5.30
N PHE A 33 -9.52 -9.73 -5.71
CA PHE A 33 -8.13 -9.82 -5.28
C PHE A 33 -7.82 -8.63 -4.37
N ILE A 34 -7.17 -8.88 -3.23
CA ILE A 34 -6.90 -7.84 -2.24
C ILE A 34 -5.41 -7.53 -2.20
N PHE A 35 -5.05 -6.28 -2.42
CA PHE A 35 -3.68 -5.80 -2.39
C PHE A 35 -3.41 -5.07 -1.09
N ASP A 36 -2.28 -5.39 -0.47
CA ASP A 36 -1.69 -4.72 0.68
C ASP A 36 -2.68 -4.27 1.76
N PRO A 37 -3.46 -5.19 2.38
CA PRO A 37 -4.47 -4.86 3.39
C PRO A 37 -3.87 -4.50 4.76
N GLY A 38 -2.85 -3.64 4.79
CA GLY A 38 -2.28 -3.04 5.98
C GLY A 38 -2.78 -1.61 6.19
N VAL A 39 -2.76 -1.14 7.44
CA VAL A 39 -3.07 0.25 7.79
C VAL A 39 -2.19 0.67 8.95
N ALA A 40 -1.48 1.80 8.81
CA ALA A 40 -0.66 2.38 9.85
C ALA A 40 -0.86 3.88 9.99
N ILE A 41 -0.28 4.44 11.05
CA ILE A 41 -0.19 5.88 11.30
C ILE A 41 1.22 6.16 11.80
N ALA A 42 1.79 7.33 11.45
CA ALA A 42 3.15 7.65 11.88
C ALA A 42 3.22 7.83 13.40
N PRO A 43 4.14 7.14 14.10
CA PRO A 43 4.28 7.28 15.55
C PRO A 43 4.71 8.68 15.98
N ASN A 44 5.34 9.45 15.09
CA ASN A 44 5.78 10.83 15.31
C ASN A 44 5.80 11.60 13.99
N ARG A 45 5.37 12.86 14.01
CA ARG A 45 5.41 13.83 12.90
C ARG A 45 5.35 15.23 13.51
N TYR A 46 6.28 16.12 13.13
CA TYR A 46 6.45 17.44 13.76
C TYR A 46 6.59 17.37 15.29
N ASP A 47 7.24 16.31 15.80
CA ASP A 47 7.36 16.02 17.24
C ASP A 47 6.03 15.84 18.00
N LEU A 48 4.96 15.57 17.25
CA LEU A 48 3.62 15.29 17.76
C LEU A 48 3.27 13.80 17.60
N PRO A 49 2.69 13.16 18.64
CA PRO A 49 2.17 11.79 18.53
C PRO A 49 0.94 11.76 17.60
N PRO A 50 0.49 10.58 17.15
CA PRO A 50 -0.70 10.49 16.30
C PRO A 50 -1.94 11.04 17.02
N HIS A 51 -2.65 11.93 16.33
CA HIS A 51 -3.88 12.57 16.78
C HIS A 51 -5.04 11.56 16.87
N SER A 52 -6.03 11.85 17.71
CA SER A 52 -7.23 11.02 17.93
C SER A 52 -7.96 10.71 16.63
N LEU A 53 -8.11 11.71 15.75
CA LEU A 53 -8.67 11.54 14.40
C LEU A 53 -7.87 10.55 13.54
N GLU A 54 -6.53 10.53 13.62
CA GLU A 54 -5.73 9.53 12.89
C GLU A 54 -5.98 8.12 13.43
N ARG A 55 -6.17 7.98 14.75
CA ARG A 55 -6.47 6.69 15.39
C ARG A 55 -7.87 6.20 15.03
N GLU A 56 -8.84 7.10 14.97
CA GLU A 56 -10.20 6.83 14.52
C GLU A 56 -10.19 6.42 13.05
N ARG A 57 -9.57 7.20 12.17
CA ARG A 57 -9.45 6.88 10.74
C ARG A 57 -8.80 5.52 10.49
N ARG A 58 -7.77 5.17 11.26
CA ARG A 58 -7.16 3.84 11.17
C ARG A 58 -8.12 2.71 11.55
N LYS A 59 -9.01 2.92 12.53
CA LYS A 59 -10.06 1.94 12.86
C LYS A 59 -11.06 1.82 11.73
N GLU A 60 -11.56 2.95 11.22
CA GLU A 60 -12.50 3.00 10.09
C GLU A 60 -11.95 2.27 8.86
N HIS A 61 -10.68 2.52 8.51
CA HIS A 61 -10.03 1.87 7.37
C HIS A 61 -9.86 0.37 7.55
N ARG A 62 -9.50 -0.06 8.76
CA ARG A 62 -9.43 -1.49 9.08
C ARG A 62 -10.81 -2.15 8.96
N GLU A 63 -11.84 -1.53 9.50
CA GLU A 63 -13.22 -2.00 9.38
C GLU A 63 -13.67 -2.04 7.91
N ASN A 64 -13.28 -1.03 7.12
CA ASN A 64 -13.59 -0.98 5.69
C ASN A 64 -12.89 -2.10 4.91
N ILE A 65 -11.61 -2.39 5.19
CA ILE A 65 -10.88 -3.52 4.60
C ILE A 65 -11.63 -4.82 4.88
N LEU A 66 -11.96 -5.10 6.15
CA LEU A 66 -12.68 -6.32 6.53
C LEU A 66 -14.07 -6.38 5.90
N LYS A 67 -14.81 -5.27 5.91
CA LYS A 67 -16.13 -5.17 5.29
C LYS A 67 -16.07 -5.53 3.81
N VAL A 68 -15.12 -4.95 3.07
CA VAL A 68 -14.97 -5.21 1.62
C VAL A 68 -14.55 -6.65 1.37
N MET A 69 -13.62 -7.20 2.15
CA MET A 69 -13.22 -8.62 2.06
C MET A 69 -14.40 -9.57 2.26
N ASN A 70 -15.31 -9.27 3.19
CA ASN A 70 -16.47 -10.11 3.50
C ASN A 70 -17.65 -9.93 2.52
N GLN A 71 -17.61 -8.93 1.63
CA GLN A 71 -18.70 -8.70 0.67
C GLN A 71 -18.65 -9.61 -0.55
N ASN A 72 -17.48 -10.17 -0.90
CA ASN A 72 -17.29 -11.00 -2.09
C ASN A 72 -16.21 -12.05 -1.82
N ASN A 73 -16.24 -13.17 -2.54
CA ASN A 73 -15.24 -14.21 -2.42
C ASN A 73 -13.84 -13.67 -2.74
N VAL A 74 -12.91 -13.85 -1.81
CA VAL A 74 -11.51 -13.44 -2.02
C VAL A 74 -10.76 -14.57 -2.72
N ALA A 75 -10.30 -14.31 -3.94
CA ALA A 75 -9.50 -15.24 -4.74
C ALA A 75 -8.03 -15.26 -4.28
N GLY A 76 -7.51 -14.15 -3.78
CA GLY A 76 -6.16 -14.07 -3.27
C GLY A 76 -5.83 -12.75 -2.60
N TYR A 77 -4.74 -12.76 -1.84
CA TYR A 77 -4.17 -11.59 -1.17
C TYR A 77 -2.75 -11.37 -1.71
N TRP A 78 -2.45 -10.16 -2.16
CA TRP A 78 -1.10 -9.74 -2.55
C TRP A 78 -0.45 -8.93 -1.43
N ILE A 79 0.74 -9.33 -0.98
CA ILE A 79 1.53 -8.59 0.00
C ILE A 79 2.87 -8.21 -0.63
N SER A 80 2.98 -6.94 -1.04
CA SER A 80 4.12 -6.42 -1.79
C SER A 80 5.42 -6.41 -1.01
N HIS A 81 5.35 -6.13 0.31
CA HIS A 81 6.48 -6.16 1.23
C HIS A 81 6.02 -6.04 2.70
N TYR A 82 6.98 -5.93 3.64
CA TYR A 82 6.73 -6.03 5.08
C TYR A 82 6.84 -4.71 5.85
N HIS A 83 6.40 -3.59 5.24
CA HIS A 83 6.09 -2.36 6.00
C HIS A 83 4.68 -2.42 6.61
N GLN A 84 4.47 -1.75 7.75
CA GLN A 84 3.31 -2.01 8.63
C GLN A 84 1.96 -1.61 8.01
N ASP A 85 2.03 -0.76 7.02
CA ASP A 85 1.00 -0.18 6.18
C ASP A 85 0.61 -1.07 5.00
N HIS A 86 1.31 -2.20 4.77
CA HIS A 86 1.07 -3.07 3.60
C HIS A 86 0.59 -4.48 3.95
N PHE A 87 0.80 -4.96 5.18
CA PHE A 87 0.33 -6.29 5.58
C PHE A 87 -0.54 -6.22 6.83
N PRO A 88 -1.44 -7.20 7.05
CA PRO A 88 -2.50 -7.08 8.04
C PRO A 88 -1.96 -7.27 9.45
N PHE A 89 -1.43 -6.18 9.99
CA PHE A 89 -0.71 -6.14 11.25
C PHE A 89 -1.31 -5.15 12.23
N LEU A 90 -1.43 -5.56 13.49
CA LEU A 90 -1.88 -4.68 14.56
C LEU A 90 -0.70 -3.90 15.12
N ASN A 91 -0.82 -2.58 14.98
CA ASN A 91 0.18 -1.62 15.45
C ASN A 91 -0.06 -1.19 16.91
N GLU A 92 -1.04 -1.79 17.58
CA GLU A 92 -1.40 -1.54 18.98
C GLU A 92 -1.54 -2.83 19.77
N ALA A 93 -1.57 -2.66 21.09
CA ALA A 93 -1.76 -3.75 22.02
C ALA A 93 -3.22 -4.20 21.92
N VAL A 94 -3.45 -5.38 21.36
CA VAL A 94 -4.79 -5.96 21.31
C VAL A 94 -4.89 -7.04 22.38
N LYS A 95 -5.99 -7.01 23.14
CA LYS A 95 -6.30 -8.04 24.12
C LYS A 95 -6.86 -9.24 23.37
N LEU A 96 -6.03 -10.23 23.10
CA LEU A 96 -6.39 -11.50 22.47
C LEU A 96 -6.25 -12.61 23.52
N ASP A 97 -7.32 -13.39 23.74
CA ASP A 97 -7.34 -14.50 24.69
C ASP A 97 -6.91 -14.10 26.11
N ASN A 98 -7.42 -12.96 26.61
CA ASN A 98 -7.03 -12.34 27.89
C ASN A 98 -5.54 -11.97 28.03
N LYS A 99 -4.76 -12.01 26.95
CA LYS A 99 -3.36 -11.56 26.92
C LYS A 99 -3.21 -10.30 26.08
N MET A 100 -2.43 -9.36 26.59
CA MET A 100 -2.04 -8.18 25.82
C MET A 100 -1.00 -8.59 24.79
N LYS A 101 -1.38 -8.65 23.52
CA LYS A 101 -0.46 -8.93 22.43
C LYS A 101 -0.22 -7.65 21.64
N LEU A 102 1.02 -7.20 21.65
CA LEU A 102 1.49 -6.14 20.75
C LEU A 102 2.10 -6.82 19.52
N TRP A 103 1.96 -6.19 18.37
CA TRP A 103 2.67 -6.62 17.16
C TRP A 103 2.24 -8.03 16.69
N GLU A 104 0.92 -8.23 16.51
CA GLU A 104 0.33 -9.45 15.99
C GLU A 104 -0.39 -9.23 14.65
N PRO A 105 -0.23 -10.13 13.67
CA PRO A 105 -1.10 -10.16 12.50
C PRO A 105 -2.55 -10.43 12.92
N HIS A 106 -3.52 -9.71 12.33
CA HIS A 106 -4.95 -9.88 12.61
C HIS A 106 -5.66 -10.74 11.55
N LEU A 107 -4.98 -11.80 11.13
CA LEU A 107 -5.45 -12.72 10.08
C LEU A 107 -6.69 -13.54 10.48
N HIS A 108 -7.06 -13.58 11.74
CA HIS A 108 -8.22 -14.35 12.22
C HIS A 108 -9.56 -13.71 11.87
N GLU A 109 -9.57 -12.43 11.47
CA GLU A 109 -10.76 -11.72 10.99
C GLU A 109 -10.90 -11.76 9.47
N PHE A 110 -9.89 -12.29 8.77
CA PHE A 110 -9.89 -12.38 7.31
C PHE A 110 -10.76 -13.56 6.88
N PRO A 111 -11.45 -13.47 5.73
CA PRO A 111 -12.17 -14.60 5.16
C PRO A 111 -11.31 -15.85 5.01
N GLU A 112 -11.94 -17.02 5.17
CA GLU A 112 -11.25 -18.30 5.04
C GLU A 112 -10.84 -18.62 3.59
N THR A 113 -11.34 -17.90 2.60
CA THR A 113 -10.94 -18.08 1.19
C THR A 113 -9.67 -17.30 0.85
N GLY A 114 -9.03 -17.68 -0.25
CA GLY A 114 -7.93 -16.94 -0.87
C GLY A 114 -6.55 -17.29 -0.31
N ASP A 115 -5.63 -17.54 -1.24
CA ASP A 115 -4.22 -17.79 -0.92
C ASP A 115 -3.44 -16.47 -0.81
N PHE A 116 -2.35 -16.49 -0.03
CA PHE A 116 -1.48 -15.33 0.16
C PHE A 116 -0.26 -15.39 -0.76
N TYR A 117 -0.14 -14.44 -1.67
CA TYR A 117 1.03 -14.24 -2.52
C TYR A 117 1.87 -13.12 -1.93
N ILE A 118 3.04 -13.45 -1.41
CA ILE A 118 3.81 -12.56 -0.54
C ILE A 118 5.23 -12.40 -1.07
N LYS A 119 5.82 -11.21 -0.90
CA LYS A 119 7.27 -11.02 -1.03
C LYS A 119 8.03 -12.14 -0.32
N HIS A 120 9.06 -12.73 -0.95
CA HIS A 120 9.78 -13.87 -0.40
C HIS A 120 10.18 -13.64 1.08
N PRO A 121 9.71 -14.46 2.03
CA PRO A 121 9.78 -14.16 3.46
C PRO A 121 11.17 -14.34 4.08
N LYS A 122 12.16 -14.75 3.27
CA LYS A 122 13.53 -15.03 3.72
C LYS A 122 14.62 -14.36 2.89
N GLU A 123 14.29 -13.77 1.74
CA GLU A 123 15.30 -13.26 0.78
C GLU A 123 15.13 -11.77 0.52
N ASN A 124 16.26 -11.07 0.42
CA ASN A 124 16.31 -9.64 0.09
C ASN A 124 15.49 -8.76 1.07
N LEU A 125 15.57 -9.11 2.37
CA LEU A 125 14.90 -8.42 3.46
C LEU A 125 15.91 -7.73 4.39
N ASN A 126 15.62 -6.50 4.80
CA ASN A 126 16.32 -5.88 5.93
C ASN A 126 15.87 -6.49 7.28
N LYS A 127 16.60 -6.21 8.37
CA LYS A 127 16.34 -6.79 9.71
C LYS A 127 14.90 -6.61 10.20
N ASN A 128 14.29 -5.46 9.95
CA ASN A 128 12.92 -5.17 10.37
C ASN A 128 11.91 -5.99 9.56
N GLN A 129 12.08 -6.02 8.24
CA GLN A 129 11.25 -6.83 7.35
C GLN A 129 11.42 -8.32 7.66
N THR A 130 12.63 -8.83 7.93
CA THR A 130 12.86 -10.23 8.35
C THR A 130 12.04 -10.59 9.59
N ARG A 131 12.04 -9.71 10.62
CA ARG A 131 11.28 -9.94 11.85
C ARG A 131 9.77 -9.97 11.57
N ARG A 132 9.28 -9.05 10.74
CA ARG A 132 7.86 -8.93 10.39
C ARG A 132 7.40 -10.11 9.52
N ALA A 133 8.16 -10.48 8.49
CA ALA A 133 7.91 -11.64 7.63
C ALA A 133 7.84 -12.94 8.43
N ARG A 134 8.76 -13.15 9.38
CA ARG A 134 8.73 -14.33 10.27
C ARG A 134 7.47 -14.39 11.11
N LYS A 135 7.06 -13.26 11.71
CA LYS A 135 5.81 -13.21 12.49
C LYS A 135 4.59 -13.47 11.62
N PHE A 136 4.54 -12.84 10.46
CA PHE A 136 3.43 -12.96 9.53
C PHE A 136 3.26 -14.39 9.00
N THR A 137 4.34 -14.99 8.48
CA THR A 137 4.31 -16.38 8.00
C THR A 137 4.06 -17.39 9.11
N SER A 138 4.52 -17.14 10.35
CA SER A 138 4.16 -17.98 11.49
C SER A 138 2.65 -17.92 11.80
N ALA A 139 2.03 -16.73 11.69
CA ALA A 139 0.61 -16.57 11.92
C ALA A 139 -0.23 -17.25 10.83
N LEU A 140 0.17 -17.11 9.55
CA LEU A 140 -0.43 -17.82 8.42
C LEU A 140 -0.39 -19.35 8.64
N LYS A 141 0.77 -19.90 8.99
CA LYS A 141 0.92 -21.35 9.29
C LYS A 141 0.03 -21.81 10.44
N LYS A 142 -0.02 -21.03 11.53
CA LYS A 142 -0.86 -21.37 12.70
C LYS A 142 -2.34 -21.45 12.33
N LEU A 143 -2.78 -20.57 11.44
CA LEU A 143 -4.15 -20.53 10.91
C LEU A 143 -4.35 -21.45 9.69
N LYS A 144 -3.36 -22.29 9.34
CA LYS A 144 -3.38 -23.18 8.18
C LYS A 144 -3.72 -22.46 6.86
N ARG A 145 -3.26 -21.21 6.72
CA ARG A 145 -3.39 -20.41 5.51
C ARG A 145 -2.31 -20.79 4.52
N ASN A 146 -2.69 -20.99 3.26
CA ASN A 146 -1.75 -21.17 2.16
C ASN A 146 -1.05 -19.84 1.85
N PHE A 147 0.24 -19.92 1.56
CA PHE A 147 1.00 -18.79 1.05
C PHE A 147 2.19 -19.23 0.21
N SER A 148 2.55 -18.42 -0.78
CA SER A 148 3.69 -18.64 -1.67
C SER A 148 4.45 -17.33 -1.95
N PRO A 149 5.74 -17.43 -2.32
CA PRO A 149 6.46 -16.29 -2.88
C PRO A 149 5.75 -15.74 -4.12
N ALA A 150 5.76 -14.43 -4.27
CA ALA A 150 5.05 -13.71 -5.31
C ALA A 150 5.94 -13.31 -6.50
N GLU A 151 7.26 -13.45 -6.37
CA GLU A 151 8.21 -13.06 -7.41
C GLU A 151 8.13 -13.95 -8.64
N ASN A 152 8.01 -13.35 -9.83
CA ASN A 152 7.99 -14.02 -11.14
C ASN A 152 6.95 -15.15 -11.29
N ILE A 153 5.93 -15.18 -10.44
CA ILE A 153 4.85 -16.17 -10.57
C ILE A 153 3.91 -15.77 -11.70
N GLU A 154 3.29 -16.76 -12.32
CA GLU A 154 2.20 -16.56 -13.27
C GLU A 154 1.15 -17.64 -13.06
N PHE A 155 -0.10 -17.25 -12.89
CA PHE A 155 -1.20 -18.19 -12.70
C PHE A 155 -2.54 -17.54 -13.05
N ASN A 156 -3.54 -18.38 -13.26
CA ASN A 156 -4.91 -17.95 -13.49
C ASN A 156 -5.79 -18.40 -12.33
N THR A 157 -6.69 -17.50 -11.92
CA THR A 157 -7.88 -17.84 -11.13
C THR A 157 -9.06 -18.02 -12.09
N GLU A 158 -10.26 -18.21 -11.58
CA GLU A 158 -11.47 -18.31 -12.42
C GLU A 158 -11.72 -17.03 -13.25
N GLU A 159 -11.31 -15.86 -12.76
CA GLU A 159 -11.61 -14.56 -13.40
C GLU A 159 -10.38 -13.72 -13.75
N PHE A 160 -9.26 -13.94 -13.06
CA PHE A 160 -8.08 -13.11 -13.18
C PHE A 160 -6.86 -13.91 -13.68
N SER A 161 -6.10 -13.29 -14.57
CA SER A 161 -4.71 -13.68 -14.82
C SER A 161 -3.78 -12.83 -13.96
N ILE A 162 -2.87 -13.46 -13.24
CA ILE A 162 -1.98 -12.83 -12.27
C ILE A 162 -0.54 -13.09 -12.68
N LYS A 163 0.27 -12.03 -12.68
CA LYS A 163 1.71 -12.11 -12.89
C LYS A 163 2.47 -11.26 -11.87
N GLY A 164 3.40 -11.88 -11.17
CA GLY A 164 4.30 -11.21 -10.23
C GLY A 164 5.49 -10.56 -10.93
N SER A 165 5.91 -9.41 -10.44
CA SER A 165 7.13 -8.76 -10.90
C SER A 165 8.38 -9.58 -10.53
N PRO A 166 9.53 -9.30 -11.18
CA PRO A 166 10.82 -9.58 -10.54
C PRO A 166 10.96 -8.77 -9.24
N LEU A 167 12.04 -9.00 -8.50
CA LEU A 167 12.35 -8.16 -7.34
C LEU A 167 12.59 -6.71 -7.79
N LEU A 168 11.82 -5.77 -7.23
CA LEU A 168 11.96 -4.35 -7.49
C LEU A 168 12.55 -3.67 -6.25
N PRO A 169 13.60 -2.84 -6.34
CA PRO A 169 14.07 -2.09 -5.19
C PRO A 169 13.01 -1.13 -4.65
N HIS A 170 12.94 -1.03 -3.33
CA HIS A 170 12.11 -0.08 -2.61
C HIS A 170 12.77 1.32 -2.69
N GLY A 171 12.67 1.95 -3.87
CA GLY A 171 13.43 3.15 -4.24
C GLY A 171 14.92 2.87 -4.52
N GLU A 172 15.73 3.93 -4.64
CA GLU A 172 17.16 3.77 -4.98
C GLU A 172 18.01 3.24 -3.83
N ILE A 173 17.51 3.35 -2.60
CA ILE A 173 18.28 3.01 -1.41
C ILE A 173 18.03 1.54 -1.07
N SER A 174 18.94 0.66 -1.49
CA SER A 174 18.89 -0.79 -1.28
C SER A 174 18.67 -1.24 0.19
N ILE A 175 18.94 -0.37 1.17
CA ILE A 175 18.70 -0.65 2.60
C ILE A 175 17.20 -0.74 2.96
N LEU A 176 16.33 -0.11 2.17
CA LEU A 176 14.88 -0.14 2.36
C LEU A 176 14.31 -1.52 2.00
N GLY A 177 15.04 -2.29 1.19
CA GLY A 177 14.71 -3.65 0.78
C GLY A 177 14.13 -3.70 -0.62
N TYR A 178 13.36 -4.75 -0.90
CA TYR A 178 12.74 -4.98 -2.20
C TYR A 178 11.25 -5.22 -2.03
N VAL A 179 10.48 -4.82 -3.03
CA VAL A 179 9.05 -5.06 -3.17
C VAL A 179 8.78 -6.03 -4.32
N VAL A 180 7.57 -6.55 -4.37
CA VAL A 180 7.05 -7.31 -5.49
C VAL A 180 5.71 -6.72 -5.93
N GLY A 181 5.68 -6.23 -7.17
CA GLY A 181 4.48 -5.72 -7.81
C GLY A 181 3.68 -6.84 -8.47
N CYS A 182 2.45 -6.52 -8.87
CA CYS A 182 1.51 -7.45 -9.49
C CYS A 182 0.88 -6.83 -10.73
N ALA A 183 0.91 -7.57 -11.83
CA ALA A 183 0.02 -7.35 -12.95
C ALA A 183 -1.20 -8.27 -12.80
N ILE A 184 -2.39 -7.67 -12.74
CA ILE A 184 -3.67 -8.38 -12.68
C ILE A 184 -4.49 -8.01 -13.91
N THR A 185 -4.90 -9.02 -14.65
CA THR A 185 -5.70 -8.86 -15.87
C THR A 185 -7.07 -9.49 -15.67
N TYR A 186 -8.12 -8.73 -15.96
CA TYR A 186 -9.50 -9.20 -16.02
C TYR A 186 -10.05 -8.89 -17.42
N LYS A 187 -10.41 -9.94 -18.16
CA LYS A 187 -10.71 -9.84 -19.60
C LYS A 187 -9.57 -9.15 -20.34
N GLU A 188 -9.83 -8.04 -21.02
CA GLU A 188 -8.84 -7.27 -21.79
C GLU A 188 -8.20 -6.13 -20.99
N THR A 189 -8.63 -5.90 -19.74
CA THR A 189 -8.11 -4.81 -18.93
C THR A 189 -7.01 -5.31 -18.00
N LYS A 190 -5.82 -4.70 -18.10
CA LYS A 190 -4.69 -4.95 -17.20
C LYS A 190 -4.47 -3.80 -16.22
N LEU A 191 -4.36 -4.11 -14.94
CA LEU A 191 -3.91 -3.22 -13.88
C LEU A 191 -2.55 -3.66 -13.37
N LEU A 192 -1.67 -2.69 -13.16
CA LEU A 192 -0.37 -2.88 -12.53
C LEU A 192 -0.35 -2.22 -11.16
N PHE A 193 -0.08 -3.00 -10.12
CA PHE A 193 0.17 -2.52 -8.76
C PHE A 193 1.66 -2.64 -8.46
N THR A 194 2.36 -1.52 -8.26
CA THR A 194 3.83 -1.55 -8.09
C THR A 194 4.27 -1.88 -6.67
N GLY A 195 3.41 -1.62 -5.67
CA GLY A 195 3.86 -1.43 -4.29
C GLY A 195 4.76 -0.20 -4.17
N ASP A 196 5.59 -0.17 -3.13
CA ASP A 196 6.47 0.97 -2.86
C ASP A 196 7.73 0.95 -3.73
N VAL A 197 7.67 1.57 -4.90
CA VAL A 197 8.82 1.76 -5.80
C VAL A 197 9.36 3.19 -5.75
N VAL A 198 8.78 4.05 -4.92
CA VAL A 198 9.16 5.45 -4.69
C VAL A 198 9.09 6.29 -5.97
N GLY A 199 7.99 6.12 -6.72
CA GLY A 199 7.80 6.82 -7.99
C GLY A 199 8.67 6.25 -9.13
N ALA A 200 9.08 4.99 -9.05
CA ALA A 200 9.81 4.30 -10.12
C ALA A 200 11.07 5.06 -10.63
N PRO A 201 12.03 5.42 -9.75
CA PRO A 201 13.22 6.18 -10.15
C PRO A 201 14.26 5.35 -10.92
N LEU A 202 14.14 4.01 -10.94
CA LEU A 202 15.11 3.11 -11.55
C LEU A 202 14.62 2.52 -12.87
N GLU A 203 15.54 2.27 -13.80
CA GLU A 203 15.23 1.69 -15.11
C GLU A 203 14.56 0.31 -15.01
N GLU A 204 14.86 -0.48 -13.98
CA GLU A 204 14.19 -1.78 -13.76
C GLU A 204 12.70 -1.63 -13.43
N HIS A 205 12.30 -0.54 -12.73
CA HIS A 205 10.90 -0.22 -12.50
C HIS A 205 10.21 0.11 -13.82
N ILE A 206 10.84 0.95 -14.64
CA ILE A 206 10.30 1.42 -15.91
C ILE A 206 10.22 0.29 -16.94
N ASN A 207 11.25 -0.53 -17.04
CA ASN A 207 11.28 -1.68 -17.94
C ASN A 207 10.18 -2.68 -17.61
N TRP A 208 9.90 -2.92 -16.33
CA TRP A 208 8.78 -3.79 -15.93
C TRP A 208 7.42 -3.16 -16.28
N ILE A 209 7.21 -1.89 -15.93
CA ILE A 209 5.94 -1.19 -16.24
C ILE A 209 5.68 -1.15 -17.75
N ILE A 210 6.69 -0.80 -18.55
CA ILE A 210 6.59 -0.79 -20.02
C ILE A 210 6.40 -2.20 -20.57
N GLY A 211 7.12 -3.20 -20.05
CA GLY A 211 6.98 -4.58 -20.49
C GLY A 211 5.58 -5.15 -20.24
N GLU A 212 4.90 -4.70 -19.18
CA GLU A 212 3.55 -5.16 -18.86
C GLU A 212 2.44 -4.46 -19.66
N GLN A 213 2.66 -3.28 -20.23
CA GLN A 213 1.66 -2.54 -21.02
C GLN A 213 0.29 -2.39 -20.30
N PRO A 214 0.24 -1.84 -19.07
CA PRO A 214 -1.01 -1.76 -18.32
C PRO A 214 -1.96 -0.69 -18.84
N ASN A 215 -3.26 -0.85 -18.56
CA ASN A 215 -4.26 0.19 -18.77
C ASN A 215 -4.44 1.07 -17.52
N ILE A 216 -4.18 0.50 -16.34
CA ILE A 216 -4.28 1.17 -15.04
C ILE A 216 -2.97 0.93 -14.28
N LEU A 217 -2.34 1.98 -13.75
CA LEU A 217 -1.18 1.88 -12.86
C LEU A 217 -1.54 2.38 -11.47
N ILE A 218 -1.22 1.63 -10.43
CA ILE A 218 -1.23 2.08 -9.03
C ILE A 218 0.23 2.19 -8.58
N ILE A 219 0.65 3.40 -8.19
CA ILE A 219 2.03 3.73 -7.82
C ILE A 219 2.08 4.68 -6.61
N ASP A 220 3.11 4.52 -5.77
CA ASP A 220 3.30 5.22 -4.49
C ASP A 220 3.87 6.65 -4.60
N GLY A 221 4.19 7.12 -5.81
CA GLY A 221 4.72 8.45 -6.07
C GLY A 221 6.12 8.71 -5.49
N PRO A 222 6.78 9.80 -5.91
CA PRO A 222 8.17 10.05 -5.54
C PRO A 222 8.31 10.62 -4.13
N MET A 223 9.43 10.30 -3.48
CA MET A 223 9.98 11.12 -2.41
C MET A 223 10.70 12.35 -3.00
N LYS A 224 10.92 13.39 -2.18
CA LYS A 224 11.46 14.69 -2.64
C LYS A 224 12.79 14.56 -3.38
N GLU A 225 13.65 13.67 -2.94
CA GLU A 225 14.94 13.38 -3.55
C GLU A 225 14.85 12.74 -4.96
N HIS A 226 13.69 12.20 -5.34
CA HIS A 226 13.48 11.48 -6.61
C HIS A 226 12.59 12.22 -7.61
N LEU A 227 12.17 13.47 -7.33
CA LEU A 227 11.28 14.25 -8.21
C LEU A 227 11.80 14.40 -9.64
N GLY A 228 13.09 14.70 -9.82
CA GLY A 228 13.68 14.87 -11.15
C GLY A 228 13.62 13.60 -12.01
N LYS A 229 13.92 12.44 -11.42
CA LYS A 229 13.84 11.15 -12.10
C LYS A 229 12.39 10.74 -12.34
N PHE A 230 11.51 11.00 -11.38
CA PHE A 230 10.08 10.76 -11.55
C PHE A 230 9.54 11.48 -12.77
N LYS A 231 9.87 12.76 -12.97
CA LYS A 231 9.45 13.53 -14.14
C LYS A 231 9.80 12.84 -15.46
N GLU A 232 11.08 12.51 -15.65
CA GLU A 232 11.57 11.87 -16.87
C GLU A 232 10.94 10.48 -17.08
N ASN A 233 10.86 9.70 -16.01
CA ASN A 233 10.38 8.33 -16.07
C ASN A 233 8.85 8.24 -16.21
N PHE A 234 8.13 9.17 -15.61
CA PHE A 234 6.67 9.28 -15.73
C PHE A 234 6.28 9.55 -17.19
N GLN A 235 6.97 10.48 -17.86
CA GLN A 235 6.78 10.74 -19.29
C GLN A 235 7.04 9.47 -20.13
N LYS A 236 8.16 8.77 -19.88
CA LYS A 236 8.44 7.48 -20.54
C LYS A 236 7.32 6.45 -20.33
N ILE A 237 6.79 6.34 -19.11
CA ILE A 237 5.68 5.41 -18.80
C ILE A 237 4.45 5.81 -19.62
N VAL A 238 4.05 7.09 -19.58
CA VAL A 238 2.87 7.59 -20.29
C VAL A 238 3.00 7.37 -21.80
N ASP A 239 4.17 7.63 -22.39
CA ASP A 239 4.36 7.55 -23.84
C ASP A 239 4.50 6.13 -24.38
N LYS A 240 5.04 5.22 -23.56
CA LYS A 240 5.41 3.87 -24.00
C LYS A 240 4.46 2.78 -23.50
N THR A 241 3.32 3.15 -22.92
CA THR A 241 2.32 2.18 -22.43
C THR A 241 0.92 2.52 -22.91
N ASN A 242 0.01 1.54 -22.82
CA ASN A 242 -1.41 1.71 -23.11
C ASN A 242 -2.21 2.28 -21.92
N ILE A 243 -1.54 3.06 -21.07
CA ILE A 243 -2.12 3.52 -19.82
C ILE A 243 -3.18 4.59 -20.07
N ARG A 244 -4.29 4.47 -19.35
CA ARG A 244 -5.40 5.45 -19.37
C ARG A 244 -5.61 6.08 -18.02
N TYR A 245 -5.27 5.35 -16.96
CA TYR A 245 -5.47 5.75 -15.58
C TYR A 245 -4.22 5.50 -14.77
N ILE A 246 -3.78 6.53 -14.05
CA ILE A 246 -2.74 6.43 -13.04
C ILE A 246 -3.38 6.74 -11.70
N ILE A 247 -3.13 5.89 -10.72
CA ILE A 247 -3.53 6.09 -9.35
C ILE A 247 -2.26 6.37 -8.55
N LEU A 248 -2.06 7.63 -8.22
CA LEU A 248 -0.89 8.15 -7.53
C LEU A 248 -1.22 8.31 -6.04
N GLU A 249 -0.60 7.50 -5.19
CA GLU A 249 -0.98 7.36 -3.78
C GLU A 249 0.27 7.34 -2.87
N HIS A 250 0.12 7.23 -1.56
CA HIS A 250 1.21 6.87 -0.63
C HIS A 250 2.32 7.93 -0.41
N HIS A 251 3.54 7.79 -0.95
CA HIS A 251 4.71 8.60 -0.55
C HIS A 251 4.61 10.07 -0.90
N ILE A 252 4.18 10.42 -2.13
CA ILE A 252 4.13 11.83 -2.56
C ILE A 252 3.16 12.66 -1.71
N LEU A 253 2.06 12.05 -1.27
CA LEU A 253 1.03 12.62 -0.41
C LEU A 253 1.48 12.87 1.03
N ARG A 254 2.73 12.51 1.39
CA ARG A 254 3.36 12.85 2.69
C ARG A 254 3.99 14.25 2.70
N SER A 255 3.86 15.00 1.60
CA SER A 255 4.27 16.41 1.46
C SER A 255 3.04 17.34 1.48
N LYS A 256 3.15 18.50 2.15
CA LYS A 256 2.06 19.50 2.23
C LYS A 256 1.65 20.04 0.87
N ASN A 257 2.62 20.23 -0.02
CA ASN A 257 2.46 20.78 -1.36
C ASN A 257 2.67 19.70 -2.44
N TRP A 258 2.17 18.49 -2.19
CA TRP A 258 2.40 17.33 -3.07
C TRP A 258 1.97 17.60 -4.51
N ASP A 259 0.89 18.34 -4.71
CA ASP A 259 0.29 18.71 -5.99
C ASP A 259 1.18 19.67 -6.78
N GLU A 260 1.76 20.67 -6.11
CA GLU A 260 2.76 21.56 -6.71
C GLU A 260 4.01 20.79 -7.14
N LEU A 261 4.44 19.79 -6.34
CA LEU A 261 5.65 19.03 -6.60
C LEU A 261 5.56 18.13 -7.84
N VAL A 262 4.35 17.73 -8.25
CA VAL A 262 4.12 16.88 -9.43
C VAL A 262 3.23 17.54 -10.50
N ALA A 263 3.12 18.87 -10.46
CA ALA A 263 2.23 19.62 -11.35
C ALA A 263 2.55 19.37 -12.84
N ASP A 264 3.83 19.31 -13.19
CA ASP A 264 4.29 19.06 -14.55
C ASP A 264 3.83 17.68 -15.06
N GLU A 265 3.87 16.65 -14.21
CA GLU A 265 3.43 15.30 -14.53
C GLU A 265 1.91 15.21 -14.64
N LEU A 266 1.17 15.93 -13.78
CA LEU A 266 -0.27 16.03 -13.87
C LEU A 266 -0.71 16.70 -15.17
N ASP A 267 -0.10 17.83 -15.53
CA ASP A 267 -0.38 18.53 -16.80
C ASP A 267 0.02 17.69 -18.02
N TYR A 268 1.18 17.02 -17.96
CA TYR A 268 1.64 16.11 -19.00
C TYR A 268 0.64 14.97 -19.22
N SER A 269 0.24 14.28 -18.15
CA SER A 269 -0.71 13.16 -18.23
C SER A 269 -2.02 13.59 -18.88
N LYS A 270 -2.54 14.76 -18.48
CA LYS A 270 -3.78 15.33 -19.03
C LYS A 270 -3.64 15.63 -20.52
N SER A 271 -2.51 16.20 -20.95
CA SER A 271 -2.23 16.47 -22.37
C SER A 271 -2.15 15.19 -23.21
N ALA A 272 -1.68 14.09 -22.61
CA ALA A 272 -1.62 12.76 -23.22
C ALA A 272 -2.95 11.98 -23.13
N GLY A 273 -4.01 12.57 -22.57
CA GLY A 273 -5.30 11.89 -22.38
C GLY A 273 -5.32 10.85 -21.25
N VAL A 274 -4.30 10.82 -20.40
CA VAL A 274 -4.19 9.97 -19.21
C VAL A 274 -4.77 10.72 -18.01
N ARG A 275 -5.57 10.02 -17.21
CA ARG A 275 -6.18 10.58 -16.00
C ARG A 275 -5.43 10.12 -14.76
N VAL A 276 -5.03 11.07 -13.92
CA VAL A 276 -4.39 10.79 -12.63
C VAL A 276 -5.41 10.99 -11.50
N TYR A 277 -5.45 10.05 -10.57
CA TYR A 277 -6.30 10.08 -9.39
C TYR A 277 -5.52 9.68 -8.14
N SER A 278 -5.91 10.20 -6.98
CA SER A 278 -5.67 9.55 -5.69
C SER A 278 -6.79 8.55 -5.37
N TYR A 279 -6.62 7.73 -4.34
CA TYR A 279 -7.69 6.87 -3.81
C TYR A 279 -8.91 7.68 -3.35
N ALA A 280 -8.71 8.84 -2.73
CA ALA A 280 -9.80 9.73 -2.33
C ALA A 280 -10.60 10.22 -3.54
N GLU A 281 -9.94 10.71 -4.58
CA GLU A 281 -10.60 11.22 -5.79
C GLU A 281 -11.30 10.10 -6.56
N LEU A 282 -10.71 8.90 -6.60
CA LEU A 282 -11.34 7.73 -7.19
C LEU A 282 -12.64 7.35 -6.48
N LEU A 283 -12.75 7.64 -5.18
CA LEU A 283 -13.97 7.48 -4.39
C LEU A 283 -14.90 8.69 -4.43
N GLY A 284 -14.55 9.77 -5.15
CA GLY A 284 -15.30 11.03 -5.16
C GLY A 284 -15.23 11.79 -3.84
N LYS A 285 -14.18 11.54 -3.03
CA LYS A 285 -13.91 12.22 -1.76
C LYS A 285 -12.85 13.30 -1.96
N LYS A 286 -12.85 14.28 -1.06
CA LYS A 286 -11.71 15.19 -0.94
C LYS A 286 -10.52 14.45 -0.34
N ILE A 287 -9.31 14.80 -0.79
CA ILE A 287 -8.07 14.31 -0.19
C ILE A 287 -8.00 14.80 1.26
N GLU A 288 -7.67 13.89 2.17
CA GLU A 288 -7.56 14.15 3.60
C GLU A 288 -6.27 13.54 4.14
N VAL A 289 -5.20 14.32 4.15
CA VAL A 289 -3.85 13.88 4.59
C VAL A 289 -3.60 14.20 6.06
N LEU A 290 -4.27 13.47 6.96
CA LEU A 290 -4.26 13.74 8.42
C LEU A 290 -2.85 13.82 9.02
N GLU A 291 -1.94 12.92 8.64
CA GLU A 291 -0.55 12.94 9.12
C GLU A 291 0.18 14.23 8.72
N VAL A 292 0.00 14.67 7.47
CA VAL A 292 0.70 15.83 6.92
C VAL A 292 0.25 17.13 7.58
N ASN A 293 -1.01 17.18 7.99
CA ASN A 293 -1.65 18.30 8.67
C ASN A 293 -1.68 18.13 10.19
N ARG A 294 -0.88 17.22 10.77
CA ARG A 294 -0.92 16.92 12.21
C ARG A 294 -0.68 18.14 13.09
N ASP A 295 0.22 19.03 12.70
CA ASP A 295 0.45 20.30 13.39
C ASP A 295 -0.83 21.16 13.45
N GLN A 296 -1.52 21.29 12.32
CA GLN A 296 -2.81 22.00 12.24
C GLN A 296 -3.91 21.28 13.04
N LEU A 297 -3.94 19.93 13.04
CA LEU A 297 -4.90 19.19 13.85
C LEU A 297 -4.74 19.51 15.35
N TYR A 298 -3.51 19.55 15.86
CA TYR A 298 -3.27 19.93 17.26
C TYR A 298 -3.55 21.40 17.55
N GLU A 299 -3.38 22.29 16.57
CA GLU A 299 -3.69 23.72 16.71
C GLU A 299 -5.21 23.97 16.78
N PHE A 300 -5.99 23.36 15.87
CA PHE A 300 -7.42 23.62 15.75
C PHE A 300 -8.31 22.67 16.56
N LEU A 301 -7.82 21.47 16.88
CA LEU A 301 -8.54 20.43 17.64
C LEU A 301 -7.64 19.85 18.73
N PRO A 302 -7.27 20.64 19.76
CA PRO A 302 -6.32 20.20 20.77
C PRO A 302 -6.83 18.98 21.57
N GLU A 303 -5.99 17.97 21.71
CA GLU A 303 -6.30 16.80 22.55
C GLU A 303 -6.21 17.16 24.04
N THR A 304 -7.14 16.62 24.84
CA THR A 304 -7.02 16.66 26.30
C THR A 304 -5.90 15.71 26.75
N ALA A 305 -4.67 16.26 26.82
CA ALA A 305 -3.40 15.65 27.20
C ALA A 305 -2.83 14.57 26.24
N PRO A 306 -1.61 14.76 25.70
CA PRO A 306 -0.97 13.76 24.86
C PRO A 306 -0.62 12.51 25.68
N ILE A 307 -1.07 11.34 25.21
CA ILE A 307 -0.56 10.05 25.70
C ILE A 307 0.90 9.96 25.25
N LYS A 308 1.82 10.48 26.06
CA LYS A 308 3.26 10.36 25.78
C LYS A 308 3.60 8.87 25.61
N PRO A 309 4.24 8.46 24.49
CA PRO A 309 4.71 7.10 24.36
C PRO A 309 5.67 6.80 25.52
N LYS A 310 5.42 5.72 26.27
CA LYS A 310 6.35 5.30 27.34
C LYS A 310 7.74 5.09 26.69
N PRO A 311 8.81 5.70 27.22
CA PRO A 311 10.13 5.53 26.65
C PRO A 311 10.50 4.05 26.64
N HIS A 312 10.95 3.55 25.48
CA HIS A 312 11.57 2.24 25.38
C HIS A 312 12.77 2.21 26.33
N LYS A 313 12.66 1.47 27.43
CA LYS A 313 13.82 1.13 28.26
C LYS A 313 14.79 0.34 27.37
N ARG A 314 15.82 1.00 26.84
CA ARG A 314 17.00 0.33 26.30
C ARG A 314 17.49 -0.61 27.40
N LYS A 315 17.43 -1.92 27.17
CA LYS A 315 18.11 -2.89 28.03
C LYS A 315 19.59 -2.48 28.02
N LYS A 316 20.11 -2.07 29.18
CA LYS A 316 21.54 -1.89 29.37
C LYS A 316 22.20 -3.22 29.01
N SER A 317 23.06 -3.19 28.00
CA SER A 317 24.03 -4.25 27.77
C SER A 317 24.86 -4.40 29.04
N ILE A 318 24.72 -5.54 29.71
CA ILE A 318 25.65 -5.96 30.76
C ILE A 318 26.92 -6.39 30.01
N LYS A 319 28.04 -5.80 30.41
CA LYS A 319 29.39 -6.08 29.88
C LYS A 319 29.80 -7.52 30.16
#